data_AF-A0A7Y0XCP1-F1
#
_entry.id   AF-A0A7Y0XCP1-F1
#
_cell.length_a   1.000
_cell.length_b   1.000
_cell.length_c   1.000
_cell.angle_alpha   90.00
_cell.angle_beta   90.00
_cell.angle_gamma   90.00
#
_symmetry.space_group_name_H-M   'P 1'
#
loop_
_entity.id
_entity.type
_entity.pdbx_description
1 polymer ?
#
loop_
_entity_poly.entity_id
_entity_poly.type
_entity_poly.pdbx_seq_one_letter_code
_entity_poly.pdbx_strand_id
1 'polypeptide(L)'
;MGRNWDWSYRRGREKRLEAEEQAQHNNASVPSRPPLHSHDATLQSYFNRGWKSITAADIHIHLGLVKAPSSSSPLDKLKEIRACHFQQ
;
A
#
# COMPACT_ATOMS: atom_id res chain seq x y z
N MET A 1 2.79 -13.25 -20.41
CA MET A 1 4.03 -12.71 -19.81
C MET A 1 3.70 -11.43 -19.04
N GLY A 2 3.25 -11.52 -17.77
CA GLY A 2 2.79 -10.33 -17.01
C GLY A 2 3.25 -10.27 -15.55
N ARG A 3 4.14 -11.17 -15.13
CA ARG A 3 4.51 -11.32 -13.71
C ARG A 3 5.62 -10.36 -13.25
N ASN A 4 6.54 -10.00 -14.14
CA ASN A 4 7.73 -9.25 -13.74
C ASN A 4 7.44 -7.76 -13.50
N TRP A 5 6.57 -7.15 -14.31
CA TRP A 5 6.16 -5.76 -14.12
C TRP A 5 5.25 -5.61 -12.89
N ASP A 6 4.35 -6.56 -12.62
CA ASP A 6 3.52 -6.57 -11.41
C ASP A 6 4.37 -6.71 -10.16
N TRP A 7 5.35 -7.64 -10.20
CA TRP A 7 6.32 -7.79 -9.13
C TRP A 7 7.12 -6.50 -8.90
N SER A 8 7.61 -5.84 -9.96
CA SER A 8 8.36 -4.59 -9.84
C SER A 8 7.50 -3.47 -9.22
N TYR A 9 6.24 -3.37 -9.63
CA TYR A 9 5.27 -2.42 -9.07
C TYR A 9 5.03 -2.69 -7.57
N ARG A 10 4.73 -3.94 -7.19
CA ARG A 10 4.55 -4.34 -5.79
C ARG A 10 5.80 -4.06 -4.97
N ARG A 11 6.98 -4.35 -5.52
CA ARG A 11 8.26 -4.09 -4.86
C ARG A 11 8.50 -2.60 -4.62
N GLY A 12 8.08 -1.73 -5.55
CA GLY A 12 8.12 -0.28 -5.38
C GLY A 12 7.28 0.21 -4.21
N ARG A 13 6.07 -0.36 -4.04
CA ARG A 13 5.19 -0.06 -2.91
C ARG A 13 5.80 -0.51 -1.58
N GLU A 14 6.26 -1.75 -1.50
CA GLU A 14 6.90 -2.32 -0.31
C GLU A 14 8.10 -1.47 0.12
N LYS A 15 8.99 -1.15 -0.83
CA LYS A 15 10.19 -0.36 -0.54
C LYS A 15 9.89 1.04 -0.07
N ARG A 16 8.79 1.66 -0.55
CA ARG A 16 8.37 2.97 -0.04
C ARG A 16 7.94 2.87 1.43
N LEU A 17 7.13 1.87 1.76
CA LEU A 17 6.64 1.65 3.12
C LEU A 17 7.77 1.32 4.10
N GLU A 18 8.70 0.45 3.71
CA GLU A 18 9.92 0.16 4.50
C GLU A 18 10.74 1.43 4.77
N ALA A 19 10.84 2.33 3.79
CA ALA A 19 11.58 3.57 3.95
C ALA A 19 10.89 4.54 4.92
N GLU A 20 9.55 4.58 4.94
CA GLU A 20 8.76 5.35 5.91
C GLU A 20 8.92 4.79 7.33
N GLU A 21 8.89 3.47 7.47
CA GLU A 21 9.14 2.78 8.75
C GLU A 21 10.54 3.12 9.28
N GLN A 22 11.57 2.99 8.44
CA GLN A 22 12.94 3.35 8.81
C GLN A 22 13.09 4.84 9.14
N ALA A 23 12.41 5.72 8.40
CA ALA A 23 12.40 7.15 8.67
C ALA A 23 11.80 7.46 10.04
N GLN A 24 10.70 6.80 10.40
CA GLN A 24 10.08 6.96 11.72
C GLN A 24 11.00 6.45 12.85
N HIS A 25 11.66 5.30 12.66
CA HIS A 25 12.57 4.76 13.68
C HIS A 25 13.84 5.59 13.85
N ASN A 26 14.39 6.11 12.76
CA ASN A 26 15.69 6.80 12.77
C ASN A 26 15.58 8.34 12.79
N ASN A 27 14.37 8.92 12.86
CA ASN A 27 14.12 10.35 12.63
C ASN A 27 14.78 10.88 11.35
N ALA A 28 14.78 10.07 10.29
CA ALA A 28 15.39 10.38 9.01
C ALA A 28 14.34 10.82 7.97
N SER A 29 14.78 11.48 6.91
CA SER A 29 13.89 11.85 5.80
C SER A 29 13.78 10.70 4.78
N VAL A 30 12.57 10.42 4.32
CA VAL A 30 12.33 9.44 3.26
C VAL A 30 12.81 9.99 1.93
N PRO A 31 13.56 9.21 1.12
CA PRO A 31 14.04 9.68 -0.16
C PRO A 31 12.88 10.11 -1.08
N SER A 32 13.01 11.31 -1.64
CA SER A 32 12.04 11.87 -2.60
C SER A 32 12.06 11.10 -3.93
N ARG A 33 13.23 10.59 -4.32
CA ARG A 33 13.40 9.82 -5.56
C ARG A 33 13.41 8.32 -5.26
N PRO A 34 12.69 7.50 -6.05
CA PRO A 34 12.75 6.04 -5.90
C PRO A 34 14.18 5.54 -6.13
N PRO A 35 14.65 4.53 -5.38
CA PRO A 35 15.94 3.91 -5.60
C PRO A 35 15.98 3.12 -6.91
N LEU A 36 17.20 2.81 -7.37
CA LEU A 36 17.39 1.90 -8.49
C LEU A 36 16.98 0.48 -8.06
N HIS A 37 16.09 -0.12 -8.84
CA HIS A 37 15.55 -1.46 -8.66
C HIS A 37 15.97 -2.41 -9.78
N SER A 38 15.99 -1.93 -11.02
CA SER A 38 16.39 -2.72 -12.18
C SER A 38 17.08 -1.83 -13.23
N HIS A 39 18.02 -2.41 -13.97
CA HIS A 39 18.61 -1.77 -15.15
C HIS A 39 17.68 -1.84 -16.38
N ASP A 40 16.65 -2.68 -16.34
CA ASP A 40 15.58 -2.66 -17.33
C ASP A 40 14.69 -1.43 -17.09
N ALA A 41 14.67 -0.53 -18.08
CA ALA A 41 13.91 0.73 -17.99
C ALA A 41 12.40 0.51 -17.80
N THR A 42 11.85 -0.56 -18.34
CA THR A 42 10.43 -0.91 -18.19
C THR A 42 10.16 -1.31 -16.75
N LEU A 43 10.94 -2.24 -16.21
CA LEU A 43 10.79 -2.71 -14.82
C LEU A 43 11.03 -1.57 -13.83
N GLN A 44 12.05 -0.73 -14.07
CA GLN A 44 12.30 0.46 -13.26
C GLN A 44 11.14 1.45 -13.32
N SER A 45 10.51 1.64 -14.48
CA SER A 45 9.34 2.51 -14.62
C SER A 45 8.15 1.99 -13.78
N TYR A 46 7.87 0.68 -13.81
CA TYR A 46 6.82 0.09 -12.97
C TYR A 46 7.14 0.19 -11.48
N PHE A 47 8.39 -0.02 -11.08
CA PHE A 47 8.84 0.20 -9.72
C PHE A 47 8.61 1.65 -9.26
N ASN A 48 9.01 2.62 -10.09
CA ASN A 48 8.81 4.05 -9.81
C ASN A 48 7.33 4.41 -9.66
N ARG A 49 6.46 3.78 -10.45
CA ARG A 49 5.00 3.94 -10.34
C ARG A 49 4.49 3.39 -9.01
N GLY A 50 4.94 2.21 -8.59
CA GLY A 50 4.59 1.63 -7.29
C GLY A 50 5.07 2.47 -6.11
N TRP A 51 6.30 2.97 -6.18
CA TRP A 51 6.83 3.88 -5.14
C TRP A 51 5.96 5.13 -4.96
N LYS A 52 5.53 5.74 -6.07
CA LYS A 52 4.71 6.97 -6.07
C LYS A 52 3.22 6.72 -5.83
N SER A 53 2.74 5.48 -5.88
CA SER A 53 1.32 5.17 -5.68
C SER A 53 0.92 5.13 -4.20
N ILE A 54 1.88 5.11 -3.29
CA ILE A 54 1.63 5.07 -1.84
C ILE A 54 1.07 6.41 -1.37
N THR A 55 -0.09 6.34 -0.71
CA THR A 55 -0.75 7.51 -0.12
C THR A 55 -0.38 7.67 1.35
N ALA A 56 -0.64 8.84 1.92
CA ALA A 56 -0.49 9.06 3.37
C ALA A 56 -1.35 8.09 4.20
N ALA A 57 -2.54 7.71 3.71
CA ALA A 57 -3.38 6.74 4.38
C ALA A 57 -2.73 5.34 4.42
N ASP A 58 -2.13 4.89 3.31
CA ASP A 58 -1.40 3.63 3.29
C ASP A 58 -0.24 3.63 4.30
N ILE A 59 0.49 4.75 4.40
CA ILE A 59 1.58 4.94 5.35
C ILE A 59 1.06 4.86 6.78
N HIS A 60 0.00 5.61 7.11
CA HIS A 60 -0.57 5.62 8.46
C HIS A 60 -1.12 4.25 8.88
N ILE A 61 -1.73 3.51 7.95
CA ILE A 61 -2.19 2.14 8.20
C ILE A 61 -1.00 1.21 8.44
N HIS A 62 0.05 1.32 7.61
CA HIS A 62 1.25 0.49 7.71
C HIS A 62 2.00 0.70 9.04
N LEU A 63 2.13 1.96 9.46
CA LEU A 63 2.77 2.36 10.72
C LEU A 63 1.88 2.13 11.95
N GLY A 64 0.64 1.65 11.77
CA GLY A 64 -0.33 1.41 12.84
C GLY A 64 -0.85 2.70 13.51
N LEU A 65 -0.60 3.87 12.92
CA LEU A 65 -1.07 5.17 13.43
C LEU A 65 -2.59 5.33 13.28
N VAL A 66 -3.16 4.67 12.28
CA VAL A 66 -4.61 4.61 12.06
C VAL A 66 -5.02 3.15 12.03
N LYS A 67 -5.98 2.79 12.87
CA LYS A 67 -6.63 1.48 12.79
C LYS A 67 -7.35 1.45 11.44
N ALA A 68 -6.87 0.60 10.52
CA ALA A 68 -7.63 0.29 9.31
C ALA A 68 -9.09 0.02 9.74
N PRO A 69 -10.10 0.53 9.01
CA PRO A 69 -11.47 0.21 9.34
C PRO A 69 -11.52 -1.31 9.41
N SER A 70 -11.77 -1.84 10.62
CA SER A 70 -11.87 -3.28 10.82
C SER A 70 -12.89 -3.70 9.80
N SER A 71 -12.46 -4.38 8.74
CA SER A 71 -13.35 -4.75 7.67
C SER A 71 -14.39 -5.61 8.34
N SER A 72 -15.57 -5.05 8.60
CA SER A 72 -16.76 -5.85 8.78
C SER A 72 -16.69 -6.76 7.57
N SER A 73 -16.57 -8.07 7.85
CA SER A 73 -16.38 -9.03 6.78
C SER A 73 -17.46 -8.77 5.73
N PRO A 74 -17.25 -9.09 4.44
CA PRO A 74 -18.32 -8.93 3.46
C PRO A 74 -19.65 -9.55 3.94
N LEU A 75 -19.58 -10.59 4.78
CA LEU A 75 -20.70 -11.20 5.50
C LEU A 75 -21.34 -10.29 6.55
N ASP A 76 -20.57 -9.54 7.33
CA ASP A 76 -21.09 -8.58 8.31
C ASP A 76 -21.83 -7.43 7.63
N LYS A 77 -21.34 -6.93 6.50
CA LYS A 77 -22.08 -5.95 5.67
C LYS A 77 -23.39 -6.52 5.13
N LEU A 78 -23.39 -7.78 4.68
CA LEU A 78 -24.61 -8.46 4.24
C LEU A 78 -25.62 -8.65 5.38
N LYS A 79 -25.14 -8.93 6.61
CA LYS A 79 -25.99 -9.03 7.81
C LYS A 79 -26.61 -7.68 8.17
N GLU A 80 -25.83 -6.59 8.11
CA GLU A 80 -26.31 -5.22 8.34
C GLU A 80 -27.41 -4.84 7.32
N ILE A 81 -27.16 -5.09 6.03
CA ILE A 81 -28.17 -4.84 4.97
C ILE A 81 -29.44 -5.66 5.21
N ARG A 82 -29.29 -6.94 5.59
CA ARG A 82 -30.43 -7.80 5.89
C ARG A 82 -31.25 -7.26 7.07
N ALA A 83 -30.59 -6.83 8.14
CA ALA A 83 -31.24 -6.29 9.33
C ALA A 83 -32.00 -4.98 9.04
N CYS A 84 -31.45 -4.10 8.21
CA CYS A 84 -32.12 -2.83 7.87
C CYS A 84 -33.29 -2.98 6.89
N HIS A 85 -33.20 -3.88 5.91
CA HIS A 85 -34.17 -3.93 4.80
C HIS A 85 -35.22 -5.03 4.89
N PHE A 86 -34.97 -6.08 5.69
CA PHE A 86 -35.83 -7.27 5.72
C PHE A 86 -36.47 -7.52 7.09
N GLN A 87 -36.49 -6.52 7.98
CA GLN A 87 -37.37 -6.53 9.16
C GLN A 87 -38.77 -6.07 8.75
N GLN A 88 -39.56 -6.98 8.18
CA GLN A 88 -41.03 -6.93 8.19
C GLN A 88 -41.54 -8.19 8.89
#